data_AF-A0A136JR99-F1
#
_entry.id   AF-A0A136JR99-F1
#
_cell.length_a   1.000
_cell.length_b   1.000
_cell.length_c   1.000
_cell.angle_alpha   90.00
_cell.angle_beta   90.00
_cell.angle_gamma   90.00
#
_symmetry.space_group_name_H-M   'P 1'
#
loop_
_entity.id
_entity.type
_entity.pdbx_description
1 polymer ?
#
loop_
_entity_poly.entity_id
_entity_poly.type
_entity_poly.pdbx_seq_one_letter_code
_entity_poly.pdbx_strand_id
1 'polypeptide(L)'
;MPSRPLHPDEGTPVTVTRRVLFERVLQGIGTSLVAGGIERAFADSQGAATGQASGPLTVRVSRPFDAETPAREFMSRLTPNERFFVRSHFGPPSAEAIQPESWRLTVKGLVKDELTLSLPELKQFEPATITAVLQCSGNGRAHHRPKVPGVQ
;
A
#
# COMPACT_ATOMS: atom_id res chain seq x y z
N MET A 1 -33.26 -29.17 51.17
CA MET A 1 -32.56 -30.25 50.42
C MET A 1 -33.64 -31.26 50.03
N PRO A 2 -33.76 -31.65 48.75
CA PRO A 2 -32.66 -32.29 48.04
C PRO A 2 -32.02 -31.39 46.97
N SER A 3 -30.69 -31.45 46.97
CA SER A 3 -29.76 -30.88 46.01
C SER A 3 -29.89 -31.57 44.66
N ARG A 4 -30.13 -30.78 43.61
CA ARG A 4 -30.00 -31.21 42.22
C ARG A 4 -28.52 -31.10 41.82
N PRO A 5 -27.93 -32.13 41.20
CA PRO A 5 -26.51 -32.13 40.84
C PRO A 5 -26.17 -31.08 39.77
N LEU A 6 -24.99 -30.48 39.93
CA LEU A 6 -24.34 -29.57 38.98
C LEU A 6 -24.09 -30.32 37.67
N HIS A 7 -24.55 -29.74 36.56
CA HIS A 7 -24.22 -30.20 35.22
C HIS A 7 -22.72 -29.98 34.97
N PRO A 8 -22.00 -30.93 34.36
CA PRO A 8 -20.61 -30.74 33.99
C PRO A 8 -20.47 -29.70 32.86
N ASP A 9 -19.42 -28.89 33.02
CA ASP A 9 -18.82 -27.91 32.13
C ASP A 9 -19.06 -28.19 30.63
N GLU A 10 -19.99 -27.44 30.02
CA GLU A 10 -20.14 -27.39 28.57
C GLU A 10 -18.98 -26.56 28.01
N GLY A 11 -17.96 -27.27 27.54
CA GLY A 11 -16.78 -26.72 26.89
C GLY A 11 -17.15 -25.67 25.85
N THR A 12 -16.55 -24.49 26.00
CA THR A 12 -16.61 -23.42 25.00
C THR A 12 -16.28 -23.98 23.62
N PRO A 13 -17.11 -23.72 22.58
CA PRO A 13 -16.77 -24.12 21.24
C PRO A 13 -15.48 -23.40 20.84
N VAL A 14 -14.43 -24.18 20.54
CA VAL A 14 -13.18 -23.66 20.02
C VAL A 14 -13.48 -23.05 18.65
N THR A 15 -13.59 -21.73 18.60
CA THR A 15 -13.74 -20.98 17.34
C THR A 15 -12.43 -21.09 16.57
N VAL A 16 -12.34 -22.05 15.67
CA VAL A 16 -11.21 -22.17 14.73
C VAL A 16 -11.29 -21.02 13.75
N THR A 17 -10.57 -19.94 14.04
CA THR A 17 -10.42 -18.82 13.12
C THR A 17 -9.34 -19.13 12.08
N ARG A 18 -9.45 -18.53 10.89
CA ARG A 18 -8.46 -18.69 9.80
C ARG A 18 -7.02 -18.37 10.26
N ARG A 19 -6.87 -17.49 11.25
CA ARG A 19 -5.59 -17.12 11.86
C ARG A 19 -4.98 -18.27 12.68
N VAL A 20 -5.79 -19.00 13.45
CA VAL A 20 -5.34 -20.17 14.23
C VAL A 20 -4.99 -21.35 13.31
N LEU A 21 -5.69 -21.50 12.18
CA LEU A 21 -5.35 -22.50 11.16
C LEU A 21 -4.01 -22.18 10.47
N PHE A 22 -3.74 -20.91 10.18
CA PHE A 22 -2.50 -20.48 9.53
C PHE A 22 -1.26 -20.69 10.42
N GLU A 23 -1.36 -20.41 11.71
CA GLU A 23 -0.24 -20.64 12.64
C GLU A 23 0.06 -22.13 12.86
N ARG A 24 -0.96 -23.00 12.87
CA ARG A 24 -0.74 -24.45 12.99
C ARG A 24 -0.15 -25.08 11.73
N VAL A 25 -0.44 -24.56 10.55
CA VAL A 25 0.19 -25.00 9.28
C VAL A 25 1.67 -24.60 9.26
N LEU A 26 2.02 -23.41 9.77
CA LEU A 26 3.42 -22.96 9.84
C LEU A 26 4.28 -23.77 10.82
N GLN A 27 3.71 -24.25 11.93
CA GLN A 27 4.42 -25.12 12.87
C GLN A 27 4.50 -26.59 12.41
N GLY A 28 3.66 -27.02 11.46
CA GLY A 28 3.60 -28.40 10.94
C GLY A 28 4.49 -28.67 9.71
N ILE A 29 5.11 -27.64 9.10
CA ILE A 29 5.97 -27.75 7.91
C ILE A 29 7.44 -27.42 8.28
N GLY A 30 7.86 -27.81 9.49
CA GLY A 30 9.28 -27.85 9.82
C GLY A 30 9.88 -29.18 9.36
N THR A 31 10.79 -29.13 8.38
CA THR A 31 11.76 -30.18 7.95
C THR A 31 11.48 -31.00 6.69
N SER A 32 11.23 -30.36 5.53
CA SER A 32 11.84 -30.80 4.25
C SER A 32 11.39 -29.91 3.08
N LEU A 33 12.29 -29.01 2.63
CA LEU A 33 12.70 -28.83 1.23
C LEU A 33 13.37 -27.45 1.04
N VAL A 34 14.71 -27.52 1.07
CA VAL A 34 15.66 -26.76 0.24
C VAL A 34 15.61 -25.23 0.32
N ALA A 35 16.46 -24.73 1.23
CA ALA A 35 17.15 -23.46 1.10
C ALA A 35 17.71 -23.27 -0.32
N GLY A 36 17.30 -22.21 -1.01
CA GLY A 36 17.98 -21.73 -2.23
C GLY A 36 17.07 -21.27 -3.38
N GLY A 37 15.77 -21.57 -3.36
CA GLY A 37 14.91 -21.33 -4.54
C GLY A 37 14.16 -19.99 -4.59
N ILE A 38 13.83 -19.39 -3.45
CA ILE A 38 12.88 -18.26 -3.41
C ILE A 38 13.59 -16.90 -3.44
N GLU A 39 14.83 -16.79 -2.94
CA GLU A 39 15.56 -15.51 -2.95
C GLU A 39 16.02 -15.07 -4.34
N ARG A 40 16.21 -16.01 -5.27
CA ARG A 40 16.66 -15.70 -6.64
C ARG A 40 15.60 -14.97 -7.48
N ALA A 41 14.31 -15.09 -7.13
CA ALA A 41 13.21 -14.51 -7.91
C ALA A 41 12.97 -13.01 -7.62
N PHE A 42 13.44 -12.50 -6.48
CA PHE A 42 13.30 -11.07 -6.12
C PHE A 42 14.58 -10.26 -6.33
N ALA A 43 15.76 -10.89 -6.33
CA ALA A 43 17.02 -10.22 -6.62
C ALA A 43 17.06 -9.62 -8.04
N ASP A 44 16.35 -10.22 -9.00
CA ASP A 44 16.27 -9.75 -10.38
C ASP A 44 15.39 -8.48 -10.56
N SER A 45 14.70 -8.04 -9.50
CA SER A 45 13.90 -6.79 -9.52
C SER A 45 14.65 -5.57 -8.99
N GLN A 46 15.89 -5.74 -8.49
CA GLN A 46 16.79 -4.64 -8.13
C GLN A 46 17.76 -4.29 -9.26
N GLY A 47 17.27 -4.29 -10.49
CA GLY A 47 17.87 -3.44 -11.52
C GLY A 47 17.45 -2.01 -11.22
N ALA A 48 18.42 -1.14 -10.91
CA ALA A 48 18.19 0.30 -10.98
C ALA A 48 17.43 0.59 -12.28
N ALA A 49 16.23 1.13 -12.18
CA ALA A 49 15.38 1.42 -13.32
C ALA A 49 16.05 2.51 -14.17
N THR A 50 17.04 2.14 -14.98
CA THR A 50 17.59 2.93 -16.08
C THR A 50 16.70 2.79 -17.31
N GLY A 51 15.38 2.80 -17.09
CA GLY A 51 14.40 2.89 -18.16
C GLY A 51 14.46 4.29 -18.74
N GLN A 52 15.13 4.45 -19.88
CA GLN A 52 15.10 5.70 -20.64
C GLN A 52 13.65 6.10 -20.93
N ALA A 53 13.18 7.12 -20.25
CA ALA A 53 11.83 7.64 -20.38
C ALA A 53 11.64 8.28 -21.78
N SER A 54 10.75 7.72 -22.61
CA SER A 54 10.40 8.18 -23.98
C SER A 54 9.62 9.52 -24.08
N GLY A 55 10.13 10.64 -23.53
CA GLY A 55 9.51 11.99 -23.60
C GLY A 55 8.85 12.53 -22.31
N PRO A 56 7.99 13.56 -22.32
CA PRO A 56 7.34 14.11 -21.10
C PRO A 56 5.95 13.51 -20.79
N LEU A 57 5.45 13.68 -19.56
CA LEU A 57 4.04 13.43 -19.20
C LEU A 57 3.10 14.37 -19.97
N THR A 58 1.82 13.99 -20.14
CA THR A 58 0.81 14.85 -20.76
C THR A 58 0.20 15.77 -19.70
N VAL A 59 0.62 17.04 -19.67
CA VAL A 59 0.10 18.03 -18.70
C VAL A 59 -1.37 18.34 -19.01
N ARG A 60 -2.23 18.21 -17.98
CA ARG A 60 -3.66 18.51 -18.03
C ARG A 60 -3.98 19.82 -17.33
N VAL A 61 -3.32 20.07 -16.20
CA VAL A 61 -3.40 21.32 -15.43
C VAL A 61 -2.02 21.64 -14.90
N SER A 62 -1.58 22.90 -14.98
CA SER A 62 -0.27 23.33 -14.48
C SER A 62 -0.29 23.76 -13.02
N ARG A 63 -1.43 24.24 -12.50
CA ARG A 63 -1.60 24.69 -11.12
C ARG A 63 -3.05 24.46 -10.62
N PRO A 64 -3.29 23.54 -9.67
CA PRO A 64 -2.35 22.54 -9.17
C PRO A 64 -1.89 21.57 -10.28
N PHE A 65 -0.74 20.94 -10.11
CA PHE A 65 -0.10 20.17 -11.18
C PHE A 65 -0.78 18.80 -11.35
N ASP A 66 -1.37 18.58 -12.53
CA ASP A 66 -1.99 17.34 -12.98
C ASP A 66 -1.38 16.92 -14.33
N ALA A 67 -0.86 15.70 -14.42
CA ALA A 67 -0.27 15.18 -15.64
C ALA A 67 -0.53 13.67 -15.81
N GLU A 68 -0.90 13.27 -17.02
CA GLU A 68 -1.26 11.89 -17.38
C GLU A 68 -0.06 11.16 -18.00
N THR A 69 0.11 9.88 -17.65
CA THR A 69 1.02 8.96 -18.33
C THR A 69 0.55 8.74 -19.78
N PRO A 70 1.36 9.06 -20.81
CA PRO A 70 0.98 8.78 -22.19
C PRO A 70 0.69 7.28 -22.40
N ALA A 71 -0.36 6.95 -23.14
CA ALA A 71 -0.80 5.56 -23.31
C ALA A 71 0.29 4.60 -23.84
N ARG A 72 1.20 5.12 -24.67
CA ARG A 72 2.36 4.37 -25.19
C ARG A 72 3.36 3.91 -24.13
N GLU A 73 3.30 4.43 -22.91
CA GLU A 73 4.22 4.10 -21.82
C GLU A 73 3.73 2.88 -21.01
N PHE A 74 2.51 2.40 -21.23
CA PHE A 74 1.96 1.19 -20.57
C PHE A 74 2.46 -0.12 -21.22
N MET A 75 3.77 -0.19 -21.47
CA MET A 75 4.43 -1.36 -22.06
C MET A 75 5.03 -2.31 -21.03
N SER A 76 5.23 -1.83 -19.80
CA SER A 76 5.77 -2.58 -18.67
C SER A 76 4.71 -2.82 -17.59
N ARG A 77 4.91 -3.88 -16.80
CA ARG A 77 4.05 -4.18 -15.63
C ARG A 77 4.13 -3.09 -14.56
N LEU A 78 5.33 -2.54 -14.35
CA LEU A 78 5.57 -1.45 -13.42
C LEU A 78 5.82 -0.19 -14.23
N THR A 79 4.98 0.83 -14.04
CA THR A 79 5.20 2.16 -14.59
C THR A 79 6.40 2.78 -13.87
N PRO A 80 7.46 3.22 -14.59
CA PRO A 80 8.58 3.93 -13.96
C PRO A 80 8.12 5.16 -13.18
N ASN A 81 8.86 5.57 -12.15
CA ASN A 81 8.46 6.70 -11.30
C ASN A 81 8.34 8.01 -12.10
N GLU A 82 9.22 8.23 -13.08
CA GLU A 82 9.24 9.37 -13.99
C GLU A 82 8.06 9.33 -15.00
N ARG A 83 7.35 8.20 -15.03
CA ARG A 83 6.16 7.94 -15.85
C ARG A 83 4.89 7.81 -15.05
N PHE A 84 4.96 7.85 -13.73
CA PHE A 84 3.78 7.79 -12.90
C PHE A 84 2.97 9.09 -13.06
N PHE A 85 1.66 8.96 -13.26
CA PHE A 85 0.79 10.13 -13.39
C PHE A 85 0.85 10.99 -12.11
N VAL A 86 0.57 12.28 -12.24
CA VAL A 86 0.48 13.20 -11.11
C VAL A 86 -0.93 13.75 -11.02
N ARG A 87 -1.50 13.74 -9.81
CA ARG A 87 -2.82 14.29 -9.51
C ARG A 87 -2.76 15.08 -8.21
N SER A 88 -2.92 16.40 -8.30
CA SER A 88 -2.83 17.30 -7.15
C SER A 88 -4.06 18.21 -7.08
N HIS A 89 -4.67 18.30 -5.91
CA HIS A 89 -5.76 19.26 -5.67
C HIS A 89 -5.26 20.60 -5.12
N PHE A 90 -4.03 20.61 -4.60
CA PHE A 90 -3.37 21.77 -4.00
C PHE A 90 -1.94 21.89 -4.55
N GLY A 91 -1.27 23.00 -4.22
CA GLY A 91 0.16 23.12 -4.45
C GLY A 91 0.96 22.11 -3.60
N PRO A 92 2.23 21.84 -3.96
CA PRO A 92 3.08 21.01 -3.13
C PRO A 92 3.25 21.63 -1.73
N PRO A 93 3.48 20.81 -0.69
CA PRO A 93 3.83 21.32 0.63
C PRO A 93 5.12 22.16 0.57
N SER A 94 5.31 23.05 1.55
CA SER A 94 6.54 23.83 1.63
C SER A 94 7.76 22.94 1.91
N ALA A 95 8.96 23.42 1.56
CA ALA A 95 10.19 22.67 1.78
C ALA A 95 10.42 22.37 3.26
N GLU A 96 10.04 23.29 4.14
CA GLU A 96 10.17 23.18 5.60
C GLU A 96 9.25 22.08 6.16
N ALA A 97 8.06 21.91 5.58
CA ALA A 97 7.07 20.92 6.01
C ALA A 97 7.47 19.48 5.66
N ILE A 98 8.42 19.29 4.73
CA ILE A 98 8.90 17.97 4.30
C ILE A 98 10.31 17.65 4.79
N GLN A 99 10.93 18.51 5.61
CA GLN A 99 12.24 18.21 6.19
C GLN A 99 12.12 17.01 7.17
N PRO A 100 12.99 16.00 7.06
CA PRO A 100 12.94 14.81 7.92
C PRO A 100 12.90 15.10 9.42
N GLU A 101 13.57 16.17 9.84
CA GLU A 101 13.76 16.55 11.25
C GLU A 101 12.48 17.18 11.84
N SER A 102 11.74 17.94 11.02
CA SER A 102 10.51 18.64 11.42
C SER A 102 9.24 17.83 11.15
N TRP A 103 9.27 16.89 10.21
CA TRP A 103 8.10 16.12 9.79
C TRP A 103 7.57 15.22 10.92
N ARG A 104 6.24 15.15 11.06
CA ARG A 104 5.55 14.30 12.05
C ARG A 104 4.30 13.66 11.44
N LEU A 105 4.04 12.40 11.78
CA LEU A 105 2.78 11.69 11.54
C LEU A 105 2.00 11.56 12.85
N THR A 106 0.80 12.11 12.89
CA THR A 106 -0.09 11.99 14.05
C THR A 106 -1.28 11.08 13.73
N VAL A 107 -1.45 10.02 14.52
CA VAL A 107 -2.59 9.09 14.48
C VAL A 107 -3.50 9.41 15.67
N LYS A 108 -4.71 9.89 15.38
CA LYS A 108 -5.70 10.34 16.37
C LYS A 108 -7.12 9.94 15.96
N GLY A 109 -8.10 10.18 16.83
CA GLY A 109 -9.51 9.86 16.61
C GLY A 109 -9.98 8.77 17.56
N LEU A 110 -10.63 7.71 17.04
CA LEU A 110 -11.09 6.57 17.84
C LEU A 110 -9.95 5.59 18.15
N VAL A 111 -8.95 6.08 18.86
CA VAL A 111 -7.80 5.31 19.35
C VAL A 111 -7.74 5.40 20.86
N LYS A 112 -7.13 4.39 21.51
CA LYS A 112 -6.96 4.41 22.96
C LYS A 112 -6.06 5.58 23.39
N ASP A 113 -4.93 5.74 22.71
CA ASP A 113 -3.91 6.75 22.96
C ASP A 113 -3.50 7.36 21.61
N GLU A 114 -3.36 8.70 21.57
CA GLU A 114 -2.83 9.39 20.38
C GLU A 114 -1.35 9.05 20.18
N LEU A 115 -0.96 8.84 18.93
CA LEU A 115 0.42 8.51 18.57
C LEU A 115 0.99 9.57 17.63
N THR A 116 2.14 10.14 17.97
CA THR A 116 2.89 11.02 17.07
C THR A 116 4.28 10.44 16.81
N LEU A 117 4.61 10.24 15.53
CA LEU A 117 5.86 9.63 15.07
C LEU A 117 6.66 10.63 14.23
N SER A 118 7.96 10.69 14.46
CA SER A 118 8.95 11.24 13.52
C SER A 118 9.22 10.27 12.37
N LEU A 119 9.86 10.74 11.29
CA LEU A 119 10.24 9.88 10.17
C LEU A 119 11.21 8.74 10.57
N PRO A 120 12.24 8.96 11.43
CA PRO A 120 13.08 7.86 11.93
C PRO A 120 12.31 6.81 12.73
N GLU A 121 11.39 7.22 13.61
CA GLU A 121 10.57 6.29 14.40
C GLU A 121 9.64 5.46 13.49
N LEU A 122 9.03 6.09 12.48
CA LEU A 122 8.20 5.39 11.50
C LEU A 122 9.01 4.32 10.73
N LYS A 123 10.29 4.57 10.46
CA LYS A 123 11.17 3.62 9.76
C LYS A 123 11.63 2.44 10.61
N GLN A 124 11.39 2.45 11.92
CA GLN A 124 11.72 1.32 12.81
C GLN A 124 10.71 0.17 12.73
N PHE A 125 9.52 0.40 12.17
CA PHE A 125 8.53 -0.64 11.93
C PHE A 125 8.99 -1.62 10.85
N GLU A 126 8.51 -2.86 10.90
CA GLU A 126 8.75 -3.85 9.85
C GLU A 126 8.19 -3.34 8.51
N PRO A 127 9.02 -3.23 7.45
CA PRO A 127 8.57 -2.71 6.17
C PRO A 127 7.70 -3.73 5.44
N ALA A 128 6.59 -3.25 4.85
CA ALA A 128 5.73 -4.03 3.97
C ALA A 128 5.82 -3.50 2.53
N THR A 129 5.98 -4.41 1.56
CA THR A 129 6.06 -4.07 0.13
C THR A 129 4.86 -4.66 -0.62
N ILE A 130 4.11 -3.82 -1.32
CA ILE A 130 2.91 -4.21 -2.08
C ILE A 130 2.96 -3.59 -3.48
N THR A 131 2.81 -4.41 -4.52
CA THR A 131 2.55 -3.92 -5.88
C THR A 131 1.06 -3.63 -6.04
N ALA A 132 0.72 -2.36 -6.22
CA ALA A 132 -0.67 -1.91 -6.36
C ALA A 132 -0.83 -0.94 -7.56
N VAL A 133 -2.02 -0.94 -8.16
CA VAL A 133 -2.41 0.06 -9.16
C VAL A 133 -3.02 1.24 -8.42
N LEU A 134 -2.50 2.44 -8.66
CA LEU A 134 -3.17 3.68 -8.27
C LEU A 134 -3.92 4.20 -9.50
N GLN A 135 -5.23 4.35 -9.39
CA GLN A 135 -6.07 4.87 -10.46
C GLN A 135 -6.83 6.10 -9.96
N CYS A 136 -6.73 7.21 -10.69
CA CYS A 136 -7.55 8.38 -10.44
C CYS A 136 -9.03 8.05 -10.70
N SER A 137 -9.93 8.49 -9.83
CA SER A 137 -11.38 8.35 -10.04
C SER A 137 -11.89 9.02 -11.32
N GLY A 138 -11.13 9.98 -11.86
CA GLY A 138 -11.38 10.63 -13.15
C GLY A 138 -10.76 9.93 -14.36
N ASN A 139 -10.07 8.80 -14.20
CA ASN A 139 -9.48 8.10 -15.34
C ASN A 139 -10.57 7.65 -16.32
N GLY A 140 -10.41 7.96 -17.61
CA GLY A 140 -11.40 7.71 -18.65
C GLY A 140 -12.53 8.74 -18.73
N ARG A 141 -12.48 9.83 -17.95
CA ARG A 141 -13.51 10.89 -17.97
C ARG A 141 -13.78 11.44 -19.37
N ALA A 142 -12.76 11.52 -20.22
CA ALA A 142 -12.90 12.04 -21.59
C ALA A 142 -13.84 11.20 -22.48
N HIS A 143 -14.15 9.96 -22.08
CA HIS A 143 -15.01 9.04 -22.84
C HIS A 143 -16.50 9.17 -22.49
N HIS A 144 -16.89 9.89 -21.43
CA HIS A 144 -18.31 10.06 -21.09
C HIS A 144 -19.10 10.82 -22.17
N ARG A 145 -20.35 10.41 -22.38
CA ARG A 145 -21.34 11.08 -23.24
C ARG A 145 -22.67 11.20 -22.46
N PRO A 146 -23.18 12.42 -22.17
CA PRO A 146 -22.58 13.72 -22.47
C PRO A 146 -21.26 13.95 -21.72
N LYS A 147 -20.48 14.95 -22.15
CA LYS A 147 -19.24 15.33 -21.43
C LYS A 147 -19.59 15.76 -20.00
N VAL A 148 -18.78 15.32 -19.03
CA VAL A 148 -18.94 15.67 -17.62
C VAL A 148 -17.80 16.57 -17.15
N PRO A 149 -18.03 17.53 -16.21
CA PRO A 149 -16.99 18.39 -15.68
C PRO A 149 -15.86 17.61 -14.99
N GLY A 150 -14.69 18.23 -14.87
CA GLY A 150 -13.51 17.67 -14.20
C GLY A 150 -12.37 17.34 -15.15
N VAL A 151 -11.26 16.88 -14.56
CA VAL A 151 -10.02 16.55 -15.27
C VAL A 151 -9.86 15.04 -15.36
N GLN A 152 -9.22 14.57 -16.43
CA GLN A 152 -8.75 13.20 -16.63
C GLN A 152 -7.29 13.11 -16.20
#